data_AF-A0A1Q7RRV2-F1
#
_entry.id   AF-A0A1Q7RRV2-F1
#
_cell.length_a   1.000
_cell.length_b   1.000
_cell.length_c   1.000
_cell.angle_alpha   90.00
_cell.angle_beta   90.00
_cell.angle_gamma   90.00
#
_symmetry.space_group_name_H-M   'P 1'
#
loop_
_entity.id
_entity.type
_entity.pdbx_description
1 polymer ?
#
loop_
_entity_poly.entity_id
_entity_poly.type
_entity_poly.pdbx_seq_one_letter_code
_entity_poly.pdbx_strand_id
1 'polypeptide(L)'
;MVHAADKRAIFELLRIYHQSRENIRLLLEMSPMADYEKMGFIDAWQEEMAEFFARHGYCFACNRVLERCECAEPLRPRLPHPAA
;
A
#
# COMPACT_ATOMS: atom_id res chain seq x y z
N MET A 1 -2.55 -21.72 -8.72
CA MET A 1 -1.08 -21.57 -8.89
C MET A 1 -0.81 -20.08 -9.08
N VAL A 2 0.13 -19.47 -8.34
CA VAL A 2 0.46 -18.04 -8.52
C VAL A 2 1.44 -17.97 -9.69
N HIS A 3 1.10 -17.26 -10.76
CA HIS A 3 1.92 -17.22 -11.97
C HIS A 3 3.24 -16.49 -11.68
N ALA A 4 4.33 -16.86 -12.36
CA ALA A 4 5.62 -16.18 -12.21
C ALA A 4 5.57 -14.68 -12.57
N ALA A 5 4.55 -14.27 -13.35
CA ALA A 5 4.23 -12.87 -13.64
C ALA A 5 3.77 -12.11 -12.37
N ASP A 6 2.92 -12.73 -11.53
CA ASP A 6 2.40 -12.15 -10.30
C ASP A 6 3.52 -11.91 -9.27
N LYS A 7 4.46 -12.86 -9.16
CA LYS A 7 5.62 -12.71 -8.27
C LYS A 7 6.48 -11.50 -8.65
N ARG A 8 6.70 -11.24 -9.94
CA ARG A 8 7.45 -10.05 -10.37
C ARG A 8 6.68 -8.77 -10.09
N ALA A 9 5.35 -8.80 -10.26
CA ALA A 9 4.49 -7.65 -10.01
C ALA A 9 4.53 -7.20 -8.54
N ILE A 10 4.41 -8.11 -7.57
CA ILE A 10 4.46 -7.72 -6.15
C ILE A 10 5.82 -7.17 -5.72
N PHE A 11 6.93 -7.73 -6.21
CA PHE A 11 8.27 -7.19 -5.87
C PHE A 11 8.49 -5.78 -6.42
N GLU A 12 7.91 -5.48 -7.58
CA GLU A 12 7.96 -4.14 -8.13
C GLU A 12 7.14 -3.14 -7.29
N LEU A 13 5.96 -3.54 -6.83
CA LEU A 13 5.16 -2.72 -5.90
C LEU A 13 5.90 -2.47 -4.59
N LEU A 14 6.56 -3.51 -4.05
CA LEU A 14 7.37 -3.39 -2.83
C LEU A 14 8.57 -2.46 -3.04
N ARG A 15 9.22 -2.53 -4.21
CA ARG A 15 10.31 -1.61 -4.57
C ARG A 15 9.83 -0.16 -4.59
N ILE A 16 8.69 0.11 -5.22
CA ILE A 16 8.06 1.44 -5.27
C ILE A 16 7.69 1.91 -3.86
N TYR A 17 7.07 1.05 -3.06
CA TYR A 17 6.73 1.33 -1.67
C TYR A 17 7.96 1.72 -0.84
N HIS A 18 9.04 0.94 -0.90
CA HIS A 18 10.24 1.23 -0.14
C HIS A 18 10.89 2.55 -0.55
N GLN A 19 10.91 2.87 -1.85
CA GLN A 19 11.38 4.15 -2.33
C GLN A 19 10.49 5.31 -1.84
N SER A 20 9.16 5.16 -1.94
CA SER A 20 8.20 6.16 -1.48
C SER A 20 8.32 6.41 0.04
N ARG A 21 8.46 5.34 0.83
CA ARG A 21 8.66 5.42 2.28
C ARG A 21 9.92 6.18 2.64
N GLU A 22 11.02 5.92 1.93
CA GLU A 22 12.28 6.63 2.16
C GLU A 22 12.17 8.12 1.82
N ASN A 23 11.49 8.46 0.71
CA ASN A 23 11.25 9.85 0.34
C ASN A 23 10.43 10.59 1.40
N ILE A 24 9.40 9.95 1.96
CA ILE A 24 8.59 10.53 3.02
C ILE A 24 9.37 10.67 4.32
N ARG A 25 10.16 9.66 4.70
CA ARG A 25 11.03 9.76 5.87
C ARG A 25 11.93 11.00 5.79
N LEU A 26 12.60 11.19 4.65
CA LEU A 26 13.45 12.37 4.42
C LEU A 26 12.65 13.68 4.43
N LEU A 27 11.48 13.72 3.78
CA LEU A 27 10.61 14.90 3.78
C LEU A 27 10.19 15.30 5.20
N LEU A 28 9.79 14.34 6.02
CA LEU A 28 9.36 14.58 7.40
C LEU A 28 10.51 15.00 8.31
N GLU A 29 11.71 14.45 8.11
CA GLU A 29 12.92 14.83 8.86
C GLU A 29 13.39 16.25 8.53
N MET A 30 13.27 16.66 7.26
CA MET A 30 13.67 17.99 6.82
C MET A 30 12.59 19.06 7.04
N SER A 31 11.36 18.64 7.33
CA SER A 31 10.22 19.55 7.47
C SER A 31 10.14 20.18 8.86
N PRO A 32 9.85 21.49 8.95
CA PRO A 32 9.56 22.16 10.21
C PRO A 32 8.15 21.87 10.76
N MET A 33 7.38 20.97 10.12
CA MET A 33 6.04 20.57 10.55
C MET A 33 6.03 20.09 12.00
N ALA A 34 4.96 20.43 12.71
CA ALA A 34 4.69 19.85 14.03
C ALA A 34 4.34 18.37 13.92
N ASP A 35 4.53 17.62 15.00
CA ASP A 35 4.35 16.17 15.00
C ASP A 35 2.94 15.73 14.56
N TYR A 36 1.90 16.48 14.93
CA TYR A 36 0.53 16.16 14.53
C TYR A 36 0.28 16.35 13.02
N GLU A 37 0.96 17.33 12.39
CA GLU A 37 0.88 17.53 10.94
C GLU A 37 1.61 16.40 10.21
N LYS A 38 2.75 15.96 10.76
CA LYS A 38 3.49 14.80 10.27
C LYS A 38 2.64 13.53 10.34
N MET A 39 1.90 13.33 11.42
CA MET A 39 0.97 12.20 11.55
C MET A 39 -0.11 12.21 10.47
N GLY A 40 -0.76 13.36 10.24
CA GLY A 40 -1.76 13.47 9.17
C GLY A 40 -1.19 13.21 7.77
N PHE A 41 0.07 13.60 7.53
CA PHE A 41 0.76 13.29 6.28
C PHE A 41 1.06 11.79 6.12
N ILE A 42 1.48 11.12 7.20
CA ILE A 42 1.71 9.67 7.21
C ILE A 42 0.40 8.93 6.94
N ASP A 43 -0.70 9.33 7.57
CA ASP A 43 -2.00 8.69 7.40
C ASP A 43 -2.48 8.79 5.94
N ALA A 44 -2.43 10.00 5.36
CA ALA A 44 -2.78 10.23 3.96
C ALA A 44 -1.92 9.37 3.01
N TRP A 45 -0.61 9.31 3.25
CA TRP A 45 0.28 8.47 2.46
C TRP A 45 -0.06 6.97 2.60
N GLN A 46 -0.38 6.49 3.80
CA GLN A 46 -0.76 5.10 4.01
C GLN A 46 -2.04 4.75 3.23
N GLU A 47 -3.01 5.67 3.17
CA GLU A 47 -4.22 5.49 2.36
C GLU A 47 -3.89 5.41 0.85
N GLU A 48 -3.03 6.29 0.35
CA GLU A 48 -2.58 6.26 -1.05
C GLU A 48 -1.85 4.95 -1.39
N MET A 49 -1.01 4.45 -0.48
CA MET A 49 -0.33 3.16 -0.67
C MET A 49 -1.32 2.00 -0.63
N ALA A 50 -2.32 2.04 0.26
CA ALA A 50 -3.37 1.03 0.29
C ALA A 50 -4.14 0.98 -1.06
N GLU A 51 -4.48 2.14 -1.62
CA GLU A 51 -5.11 2.23 -2.94
C GLU A 51 -4.19 1.77 -4.07
N PHE A 52 -2.92 2.17 -4.04
CA PHE A 52 -1.93 1.76 -5.01
C PHE A 52 -1.81 0.22 -5.08
N PHE A 53 -1.67 -0.46 -3.94
CA PHE A 53 -1.61 -1.92 -3.91
C PHE A 53 -2.93 -2.56 -4.34
N ALA A 54 -4.07 -2.01 -3.91
CA ALA A 54 -5.39 -2.54 -4.27
C ALA A 54 -5.66 -2.46 -5.78
N ARG A 55 -5.29 -1.35 -6.44
CA ARG A 55 -5.38 -1.20 -7.91
C ARG A 55 -4.54 -2.24 -8.67
N HIS A 56 -3.49 -2.76 -8.05
CA HIS A 56 -2.66 -3.82 -8.63
C HIS A 56 -3.05 -5.23 -8.14
N GLY A 57 -4.16 -5.36 -7.40
CA GLY A 57 -4.70 -6.64 -6.97
C GLY A 57 -4.04 -7.23 -5.72
N TYR A 58 -3.31 -6.43 -4.94
CA TYR A 58 -2.63 -6.87 -3.72
C TYR A 58 -3.17 -6.17 -2.47
N CYS A 59 -3.14 -6.87 -1.35
CA CYS A 59 -3.35 -6.27 -0.04
C CYS A 59 -2.07 -5.56 0.41
N PHE A 60 -2.15 -4.29 0.76
CA PHE A 60 -0.99 -3.53 1.26
C PHE A 60 -0.45 -4.09 2.59
N ALA A 61 -1.32 -4.61 3.47
CA ALA A 61 -0.92 -5.11 4.78
C ALA A 61 -0.18 -6.46 4.72
N CYS A 62 -0.68 -7.43 3.95
CA CYS A 62 -0.08 -8.78 3.88
C CYS A 62 0.61 -9.11 2.55
N ASN A 63 0.58 -8.21 1.57
CA ASN A 63 1.18 -8.37 0.23
C ASN A 63 0.68 -9.59 -0.57
N ARG A 64 -0.38 -10.25 -0.10
CA ARG A 64 -1.06 -11.31 -0.85
C ARG A 64 -1.99 -10.70 -1.88
N VAL A 65 -2.26 -11.45 -2.95
CA VAL A 65 -3.35 -11.10 -3.87
C VAL A 65 -4.64 -10.92 -3.07
N LEU A 66 -5.46 -9.92 -3.41
CA LEU A 66 -6.69 -9.60 -2.67
C LEU A 66 -7.61 -10.80 -2.53
N GLU A 67 -7.56 -11.74 -3.47
CA GLU A 67 -8.36 -12.96 -3.42
C GLU A 67 -8.01 -13.92 -2.28
N ARG A 68 -6.79 -13.79 -1.76
CA ARG A 68 -6.20 -14.63 -0.71
C ARG A 68 -5.79 -13.80 0.50
N CYS A 69 -6.34 -12.60 0.63
CA CYS A 69 -6.14 -11.74 1.78
C CYS A 69 -6.93 -12.30 2.97
N GLU A 70 -6.26 -12.43 4.12
CA GLU A 70 -6.83 -12.92 5.38
C GLU A 70 -6.63 -11.90 6.51
N CYS A 71 -6.32 -10.64 6.18
CA CYS A 71 -6.22 -9.58 7.18
C CYS A 71 -7.56 -9.40 7.87
N ALA A 72 -7.56 -9.36 9.21
CA ALA A 72 -8.77 -9.08 9.99
C ALA A 72 -9.37 -7.70 9.66
N GLU A 73 -8.49 -6.75 9.34
CA GLU A 73 -8.85 -5.41 8.90
C GLU A 73 -7.99 -5.05 7.68
N PRO A 74 -8.42 -5.44 6.45
CA PRO A 74 -7.71 -5.03 5.25
C PRO A 74 -7.92 -3.53 5.05
N LEU A 75 -6.83 -2.76 4.92
CA LEU A 75 -6.84 -1.30 4.74
C LEU A 75 -7.78 -0.81 3.62
N ARG A 76 -8.10 -1.68 2.64
CA ARG A 76 -9.28 -1.56 1.78
C ARG A 76 -9.95 -2.94 1.67
N PRO A 77 -11.25 -3.08 1.99
CA PRO A 77 -11.99 -4.31 1.73
C PRO A 77 -12.00 -4.62 0.22
N ARG A 78 -12.18 -5.90 -0.16
CA ARG A 78 -12.49 -6.28 -1.55
C ARG A 78 -13.65 -5.41 -2.04
N LEU A 79 -13.42 -4.58 -3.07
CA LEU A 79 -14.54 -3.99 -3.80
C LEU A 79 -15.42 -5.14 -4.29
N PRO A 80 -16.75 -5.10 -4.13
CA PRO A 80 -17.61 -6.10 -4.71
C PRO A 80 -17.34 -6.17 -6.21
N HIS A 81 -17.09 -7.38 -6.71
CA HIS A 81 -17.02 -7.61 -8.15
C HIS A 81 -18.28 -6.99 -8.77
N PRO A 82 -18.19 -6.17 -9.84
CA PRO A 82 -19.38 -5.84 -10.61
C PRO A 82 -19.99 -7.18 -11.04
N ALA A 83 -21.19 -7.44 -10.56
CA ALA A 83 -21.93 -8.63 -10.93
C ALA A 83 -22.26 -8.51 -12.42
N ALA A 84 -21.62 -9.39 -13.21
CA ALA A 84 -21.94 -9.78 -14.59
C ALA A 84 -22.10 -8.68 -15.65
#